data_AF-A0A4Q7ZIZ7-F1
#
_entry.id   AF-A0A4Q7ZIZ7-F1
#
_cell.length_a   1.000
_cell.length_b   1.000
_cell.length_c   1.000
_cell.angle_alpha   90.00
_cell.angle_beta   90.00
_cell.angle_gamma   90.00
#
_symmetry.space_group_name_H-M   'P 1'
#
loop_
_entity.id
_entity.type
_entity.pdbx_description
1 polymer ?
#
loop_
_entity_poly.entity_id
_entity_poly.type
_entity_poly.pdbx_seq_one_letter_code
_entity_poly.pdbx_strand_id
1 'polypeptide(L)'
;MTGDWRDAWIGALDELEANVEVIEEMIKEEHRIRDLPEATPWAPPRGIGPIPQDLRSRAEEILARQMEAAKAAALAITANRRQTAFAAKVEVGTPGKAIPSYVDCAM
;
A
#
# COMPACT_ATOMS: atom_id res chain seq x y z
N MET A 1 -1.53 -1.22 39.88
CA MET A 1 -2.26 -0.45 38.84
C MET A 1 -1.36 0.00 37.68
N THR A 2 -0.15 -0.55 37.52
CA THR A 2 0.73 -0.28 36.36
C THR A 2 0.54 -1.25 35.19
N GLY A 3 -0.14 -2.38 35.41
CA GLY A 3 -0.49 -3.33 34.35
C GLY A 3 -1.49 -2.75 33.37
N ASP A 4 -2.56 -2.13 33.87
CA ASP A 4 -3.70 -1.66 33.06
C ASP A 4 -3.30 -0.70 31.91
N TRP A 5 -2.43 0.27 32.19
CA TRP A 5 -1.97 1.21 31.15
C TRP A 5 -0.91 0.60 30.21
N ARG A 6 -0.12 -0.37 30.70
CA ARG A 6 0.85 -1.10 29.88
C ARG A 6 0.12 -2.04 28.92
N ASP A 7 -0.88 -2.76 29.40
CA ASP A 7 -1.71 -3.68 28.62
C ASP A 7 -2.49 -2.91 27.56
N ALA A 8 -2.97 -1.71 27.87
CA ALA A 8 -3.56 -0.81 26.89
C ALA A 8 -2.58 -0.38 25.78
N TRP A 9 -1.31 -0.11 26.12
CA TRP A 9 -0.27 0.14 25.10
C TRP A 9 0.04 -1.09 24.26
N ILE A 10 0.08 -2.28 24.87
CA ILE A 10 0.28 -3.54 24.13
C ILE A 10 -0.85 -3.73 23.12
N GLY A 11 -2.12 -3.62 23.56
CA GLY A 11 -3.26 -3.75 22.66
C GLY A 11 -3.27 -2.72 21.52
N ALA A 12 -2.88 -1.47 21.79
CA ALA A 12 -2.77 -0.44 20.76
C ALA A 12 -1.66 -0.73 19.73
N LEU A 13 -0.53 -1.32 20.17
CA LEU A 13 0.55 -1.73 19.26
C LEU A 13 0.18 -2.99 18.48
N ASP A 14 -0.56 -3.94 19.08
CA ASP A 14 -1.05 -5.14 18.41
C ASP A 14 -2.03 -4.78 17.27
N GLU A 15 -2.94 -3.83 17.52
CA GLU A 15 -3.85 -3.32 16.48
C GLU A 15 -3.08 -2.62 15.33
N LEU A 16 -2.04 -1.84 15.67
CA LEU A 16 -1.18 -1.23 14.66
C LEU A 16 -0.44 -2.26 13.81
N GLU A 17 0.10 -3.31 14.43
CA GLU A 17 0.79 -4.39 13.72
C GLU A 17 -0.14 -5.13 12.77
N ALA A 18 -1.35 -5.50 13.21
CA ALA A 18 -2.35 -6.15 12.37
C ALA A 18 -2.72 -5.28 11.16
N ASN A 19 -2.88 -3.97 11.35
CA ASN A 19 -3.14 -3.04 10.25
C ASN A 19 -1.99 -2.97 9.25
N VAL A 20 -0.74 -3.00 9.72
CA VAL A 20 0.45 -3.00 8.85
C VAL A 20 0.53 -4.29 8.04
N GLU A 21 0.27 -5.44 8.66
CA GLU A 21 0.26 -6.74 7.97
C GLU A 21 -0.78 -6.77 6.85
N VAL A 22 -2.00 -6.29 7.12
CA VAL A 22 -3.05 -6.17 6.11
C VAL A 22 -2.58 -5.29 4.95
N ILE A 23 -2.01 -4.12 5.22
CA ILE A 23 -1.50 -3.22 4.16
C ILE A 23 -0.37 -3.88 3.35
N GLU A 24 0.57 -4.54 4.01
CA GLU A 24 1.68 -5.24 3.35
C GLU A 24 1.18 -6.40 2.46
N GLU A 25 0.17 -7.16 2.91
CA GLU A 25 -0.49 -8.18 2.10
C GLU A 25 -1.21 -7.59 0.91
N MET A 26 -1.94 -6.49 1.10
CA MET A 26 -2.65 -5.79 0.01
C MET A 26 -1.70 -5.29 -1.08
N ILE A 27 -0.53 -4.76 -0.69
CA ILE A 27 0.52 -4.35 -1.64
C ILE A 27 1.06 -5.56 -2.39
N LYS A 28 1.25 -6.71 -1.74
CA LYS A 28 1.70 -7.95 -2.40
C LYS A 28 0.64 -8.52 -3.34
N GLU A 29 -0.64 -8.38 -3.00
CA GLU A 29 -1.78 -8.88 -3.78
C GLU A 29 -2.33 -7.87 -4.81
N GLU A 30 -1.52 -6.88 -5.25
CA GLU A 30 -1.82 -5.70 -6.09
C GLU A 30 -2.92 -5.86 -7.18
N HIS A 31 -3.12 -7.07 -7.70
CA HIS A 31 -4.06 -7.38 -8.79
C HIS A 31 -5.42 -7.95 -8.35
N ARG A 32 -5.62 -8.30 -7.08
CA ARG A 32 -6.81 -9.07 -6.64
C ARG A 32 -7.87 -8.27 -5.89
N ILE A 33 -7.55 -7.04 -5.47
CA ILE A 33 -8.40 -6.27 -4.56
C ILE A 33 -9.17 -5.18 -5.33
N ARG A 34 -10.48 -5.41 -5.56
CA ARG A 34 -11.39 -4.42 -6.17
C ARG A 34 -12.10 -3.52 -5.15
N ASP A 35 -12.21 -3.97 -3.90
CA ASP A 35 -12.80 -3.20 -2.80
C ASP A 35 -11.75 -3.00 -1.70
N LEU A 36 -11.33 -1.76 -1.53
CA LEU A 36 -10.47 -1.35 -0.43
C LEU A 36 -11.37 -1.01 0.77
N PRO A 37 -11.19 -1.63 1.95
CA PRO A 37 -11.87 -1.17 3.14
C PRO A 37 -11.47 0.29 3.42
N GLU A 38 -12.43 1.09 3.90
CA GLU A 38 -12.17 2.49 4.26
C GLU A 38 -11.17 2.54 5.42
N ALA A 39 -10.03 3.20 5.20
CA ALA A 39 -8.98 3.29 6.19
C ALA A 39 -9.44 4.18 7.35
N THR A 40 -9.56 3.62 8.55
CA THR A 40 -9.81 4.39 9.76
C THR A 40 -8.50 5.03 10.23
N PRO A 41 -8.40 6.37 10.35
CA PRO A 41 -7.18 7.02 10.81
C PRO A 41 -6.83 6.58 12.23
N TRP A 42 -5.63 6.03 12.43
CA TRP A 42 -5.18 5.64 13.76
C TRP A 42 -5.02 6.89 14.65
N ALA A 43 -5.62 6.84 15.83
CA ALA A 43 -5.48 7.86 16.86
C ALA A 43 -4.80 7.24 18.09
N PRO A 44 -3.76 7.88 18.65
CA PRO A 44 -3.13 7.38 19.86
C PRO A 44 -4.16 7.33 21.00
N PRO A 45 -4.20 6.25 21.81
CA PRO A 45 -5.19 6.16 22.86
C PRO A 45 -4.97 7.26 23.90
N ARG A 46 -6.05 7.93 24.30
CA ARG A 46 -5.98 9.09 25.20
C ARG A 46 -6.03 8.65 26.66
N GLY A 47 -5.30 9.34 27.52
CA GLY A 47 -5.36 9.10 28.97
C GLY A 47 -4.57 7.88 29.45
N ILE A 48 -3.92 7.14 28.55
CA ILE A 48 -2.87 6.20 28.89
C ILE A 48 -1.54 6.96 28.95
N GLY A 49 -0.75 6.72 29.99
CA GLY A 49 0.50 7.43 30.28
C GLY A 49 1.56 7.29 29.17
N PRO A 50 2.78 7.82 29.39
CA PRO A 50 3.85 7.73 28.39
C PRO A 50 4.14 6.26 28.04
N ILE A 51 4.56 6.00 26.80
CA ILE A 51 4.88 4.63 26.36
C ILE A 51 5.93 3.98 27.28
N PRO A 52 5.75 2.71 27.71
CA PRO A 52 6.76 1.98 28.45
C PRO A 52 8.07 1.89 27.66
N GLN A 53 9.20 1.99 28.37
CA GLN A 53 10.52 2.04 27.73
C GLN A 53 10.88 0.74 26.98
N ASP A 54 10.34 -0.39 27.44
CA ASP A 54 10.49 -1.70 26.83
C ASP A 54 9.63 -1.88 25.56
N LEU A 55 8.54 -1.13 25.42
CA LEU A 55 7.71 -1.14 24.20
C LEU A 55 8.22 -0.16 23.14
N ARG A 56 9.20 0.68 23.47
CA ARG A 56 9.76 1.67 22.55
C ARG A 56 10.35 1.02 21.29
N SER A 57 11.19 0.00 21.45
CA SER A 57 11.83 -0.67 20.31
C SER A 57 10.80 -1.31 19.39
N ARG A 58 9.74 -1.90 19.96
CA ARG A 58 8.62 -2.45 19.19
C ARG A 58 7.88 -1.37 18.40
N ALA A 59 7.56 -0.24 19.04
CA ALA A 59 6.91 0.89 18.37
C ALA A 59 7.76 1.47 17.23
N GLU A 60 9.08 1.55 17.41
CA GLU A 60 10.02 2.01 16.39
C GLU A 60 10.06 1.05 15.18
N GLU A 61 10.02 -0.26 15.42
CA GLU A 61 9.96 -1.28 14.36
C GLU A 61 8.66 -1.19 13.56
N ILE A 62 7.52 -1.05 14.24
CA ILE A 62 6.20 -0.85 13.60
C ILE A 62 6.24 0.40 12.71
N LEU A 63 6.78 1.51 13.24
CA LEU A 63 6.87 2.76 12.49
C LEU A 63 7.75 2.61 11.24
N ALA A 64 8.88 1.90 11.34
CA ALA A 64 9.74 1.63 10.20
C ALA A 64 8.99 0.85 9.11
N ARG A 65 8.25 -0.21 9.49
CA ARG A 65 7.41 -0.98 8.56
C ARG A 65 6.33 -0.12 7.90
N GLN A 66 5.66 0.74 8.66
CA GLN A 66 4.67 1.68 8.11
C GLN A 66 5.28 2.62 7.06
N MET A 67 6.49 3.12 7.29
CA MET A 67 7.17 3.98 6.33
C MET A 67 7.55 3.22 5.05
N GLU A 68 8.00 1.97 5.15
CA GLU A 68 8.30 1.14 3.99
C GLU A 68 7.03 0.77 3.20
N ALA A 69 5.94 0.41 3.90
CA ALA A 69 4.64 0.16 3.28
C ALA A 69 4.11 1.41 2.56
N ALA A 70 4.22 2.60 3.15
CA ALA A 70 3.82 3.85 2.54
C ALA A 70 4.63 4.16 1.26
N LYS A 71 5.94 3.90 1.27
CA LYS A 71 6.80 4.04 0.08
C LYS A 71 6.37 3.05 -1.01
N ALA A 72 6.15 1.79 -0.66
CA ALA A 72 5.73 0.76 -1.59
C ALA A 72 4.36 1.09 -2.22
N ALA A 73 3.39 1.55 -1.41
CA ALA A 73 2.10 2.01 -1.90
C ALA A 73 2.23 3.20 -2.88
N ALA A 74 3.09 4.19 -2.58
CA ALA A 74 3.31 5.32 -3.49
C ALA A 74 3.93 4.89 -4.83
N LEU A 75 4.84 3.91 -4.81
CA LEU A 75 5.43 3.32 -6.01
C LEU A 75 4.38 2.56 -6.84
N ALA A 76 3.54 1.73 -6.19
CA ALA A 76 2.45 1.00 -6.82
C ALA A 76 1.45 1.93 -7.51
N ILE A 77 0.99 2.99 -6.82
CA ILE A 77 0.10 4.02 -7.39
C ILE A 77 0.73 4.66 -8.64
N THR A 78 2.03 4.96 -8.60
CA THR A 78 2.74 5.57 -9.73
C THR A 78 2.87 4.61 -10.91
N ALA A 79 3.15 3.32 -10.66
CA ALA A 79 3.22 2.28 -11.68
C ALA A 79 1.85 2.04 -12.35
N ASN A 80 0.79 1.92 -11.55
CA ASN A 80 -0.58 1.74 -12.03
C ASN A 80 -1.04 2.90 -12.93
N ARG A 81 -0.71 4.16 -12.55
CA ARG A 81 -0.98 5.34 -13.40
C ARG A 81 -0.28 5.27 -14.76
N ARG A 82 0.97 4.80 -14.80
CA ARG A 82 1.72 4.62 -16.06
C ARG A 82 1.12 3.52 -16.94
N GLN A 83 0.70 2.41 -16.33
CA GLN A 83 0.01 1.32 -17.04
C GLN A 83 -1.32 1.79 -17.62
N THR A 84 -2.12 2.53 -16.85
CA THR A 84 -3.38 3.12 -17.32
C THR A 84 -3.15 4.09 -18.48
N ALA A 85 -2.12 4.94 -18.39
CA ALA A 85 -1.77 5.86 -19.48
C ALA A 85 -1.27 5.12 -20.74
N PHE A 86 -0.57 3.99 -20.59
CA PHE A 86 -0.15 3.15 -21.71
C PHE A 86 -1.33 2.41 -22.34
N ALA A 87 -2.21 1.81 -21.53
CA ALA A 87 -3.43 1.15 -21.97
C ALA A 87 -4.34 2.11 -22.73
N ALA A 88 -4.55 3.33 -22.23
CA ALA A 88 -5.32 4.37 -22.92
C ALA A 88 -4.68 4.76 -24.26
N LYS A 89 -3.34 4.81 -24.36
CA LYS A 89 -2.64 5.07 -25.63
C LYS A 89 -2.74 3.91 -26.63
N VAL A 90 -2.75 2.66 -26.15
CA VAL A 90 -2.96 1.47 -26.99
C VAL A 90 -4.41 1.38 -27.48
N GLU A 91 -5.38 1.73 -26.64
CA GLU A 91 -6.80 1.77 -26.99
C GLU A 91 -7.11 2.86 -28.03
N VAL A 92 -6.54 4.06 -27.86
CA VAL A 92 -6.57 5.13 -28.88
C VAL A 92 -5.74 4.76 -30.13
N GLY A 93 -4.76 3.86 -29.97
CA GLY A 93 -3.87 3.35 -31.01
C GLY A 93 -4.44 2.24 -31.89
N THR A 94 -5.74 1.94 -31.83
CA THR A 94 -6.41 1.03 -32.79
C THR A 94 -7.27 1.76 -33.83
N PRO A 95 -6.73 2.68 -34.68
CA PRO A 95 -7.34 2.97 -35.95
C PRO A 95 -6.85 1.92 -36.97
N GLY A 96 -7.57 0.80 -37.06
CA GLY A 96 -7.38 -0.17 -38.13
C GLY A 96 -6.10 -0.99 -38.03
N LYS A 97 -6.28 -2.31 -37.94
CA LYS A 97 -5.33 -3.34 -38.34
C LYS A 97 -4.40 -2.83 -39.46
N ALA A 98 -3.14 -2.51 -39.15
CA ALA A 98 -2.13 -2.22 -40.15
C ALA A 98 -1.86 -3.52 -40.93
N ILE A 99 -2.58 -3.71 -42.03
CA ILE A 99 -2.36 -4.83 -42.95
C ILE A 99 -1.02 -4.52 -43.65
N PRO A 100 0.02 -5.36 -43.51
CA PRO A 100 1.27 -5.16 -44.21
C PRO A 100 0.99 -5.22 -45.72
N SER A 101 1.18 -4.09 -46.41
CA SER A 101 0.98 -3.96 -47.84
C SER A 101 2.34 -4.07 -48.52
N TYR A 102 2.57 -5.15 -49.26
CA TYR A 102 3.81 -5.35 -50.01
C TYR A 102 3.73 -4.53 -51.31
N VAL A 103 4.66 -3.60 -51.51
CA VAL A 103 4.80 -2.87 -52.77
C VAL A 103 5.82 -3.62 -53.61
N ASP A 104 5.36 -4.23 -54.69
CA ASP A 104 6.22 -4.87 -55.69
C ASP A 104 6.83 -3.76 -56.56
N CYS A 105 8.09 -3.43 -56.32
CA CYS A 105 8.88 -2.61 -57.22
C CYS A 105 9.54 -3.53 -58.24
N ALA A 106 8.82 -3.84 -59.31
CA ALA A 106 9.42 -4.36 -60.54
C ALA A 106 9.99 -3.18 -61.35
N MET A 107 11.27 -3.28 -61.74
CA MET A 107 11.93 -2.43 -62.72
C MET A 107 12.40 -3.28 -63.89
#